data_AF-A0A2U1DUM3-F1
#
_entry.id   AF-A0A2U1DUM3-F1
#
_cell.length_a   1.000
_cell.length_b   1.000
_cell.length_c   1.000
_cell.angle_alpha   90.00
_cell.angle_beta   90.00
_cell.angle_gamma   90.00
#
_symmetry.space_group_name_H-M   'P 1'
#
loop_
_entity.id
_entity.type
_entity.pdbx_description
1 polymer ?
#
loop_
_entity_poly.entity_id
_entity_poly.type
_entity_poly.pdbx_seq_one_letter_code
_entity_poly.pdbx_strand_id
1 'polypeptide(L)'
;MTMLKAPELLLPAGSLDKMRAAYDFGADAVYAGQPRYSLRARNNEFRLEQIKQGIDEAHARGKKFFVTSNLIAHNDKIRTYLRDIEPVIDCKPDALIMADAGLIMMVKEKWPEQVVHLSVQANTTNWAAVKFWQKMGVERVILSRELSLDEIEKIRQECPDMELEVFVHGALCIAYSGRCLLSGYFNHRDPNQGTCTNACRWNYATHDADIDATTGEAIAQKMEGDFNFEAAQQKAEQAFASTTGNGDRHPKADKVYLIEEAGRPGQMMPIMEDEHGTYIMNSKDLRAVEHVARLTQIGVDSLKIEGRTKSLYYVARTAQVYSRAIDDAVAGRPFNPELLIELEGLSNRGYTGGLLERRPSNDYQNYISGHSATQRSQYVGEVLGAEGQADVGLSGDWVQVETKNHFAVGDLVEVVHPSGNTTVRLQEMRNVEGQPVQVAQGSPVRVWIPMPARYSGALLARVIESQPPAAAAEPALAV
;
A
#
# COMPACT_ATOMS: atom_id res chain seq x y z
N MET A 1 15.15 -12.14 -29.70
CA MET A 1 14.12 -11.51 -28.84
C MET A 1 14.71 -10.19 -28.39
N THR A 2 14.04 -9.07 -28.68
CA THR A 2 14.39 -7.76 -28.10
C THR A 2 14.29 -7.89 -26.57
N MET A 3 15.36 -7.60 -25.83
CA MET A 3 15.31 -7.61 -24.38
C MET A 3 14.35 -6.51 -23.91
N LEU A 4 13.38 -6.88 -23.08
CA LEU A 4 12.45 -5.91 -22.48
C LEU A 4 13.24 -4.98 -21.54
N LYS A 5 12.93 -3.67 -21.56
CA LYS A 5 13.48 -2.70 -20.61
C LYS A 5 12.84 -2.98 -19.24
N ALA A 6 13.65 -3.19 -18.22
CA ALA A 6 13.15 -3.30 -16.85
C ALA A 6 12.54 -1.95 -16.40
N PRO A 7 11.29 -1.91 -15.91
CA PRO A 7 10.78 -0.72 -15.25
C PRO A 7 11.53 -0.47 -13.94
N GLU A 8 11.72 0.80 -13.60
CA GLU A 8 12.25 1.24 -12.31
C GLU A 8 11.29 0.85 -11.19
N LEU A 9 11.78 0.24 -10.11
CA LEU A 9 10.96 -0.02 -8.92
C LEU A 9 11.08 1.13 -7.91
N LEU A 10 10.00 1.90 -7.76
CA LEU A 10 9.93 3.06 -6.86
C LEU A 10 9.14 2.74 -5.58
N LEU A 11 9.82 2.82 -4.43
CA LEU A 11 9.22 2.59 -3.11
C LEU A 11 9.08 3.87 -2.25
N PRO A 12 8.13 3.89 -1.31
CA PRO A 12 7.98 5.00 -0.37
C PRO A 12 9.03 4.91 0.76
N ALA A 13 9.68 6.03 1.07
CA ALA A 13 10.50 6.17 2.27
C ALA A 13 9.79 7.04 3.31
N GLY A 14 9.45 6.44 4.46
CA GLY A 14 8.92 7.16 5.64
C GLY A 14 10.00 7.58 6.65
N SER A 15 11.13 6.88 6.63
CA SER A 15 12.33 7.10 7.44
C SER A 15 13.58 6.66 6.66
N LEU A 16 14.78 6.97 7.16
CA LEU A 16 16.04 6.50 6.57
C LEU A 16 16.16 4.96 6.61
N ASP A 17 15.70 4.32 7.68
CA ASP A 17 15.76 2.85 7.79
C ASP A 17 14.87 2.17 6.75
N LYS A 18 13.67 2.72 6.50
CA LYS A 18 12.79 2.25 5.44
C LYS A 18 13.40 2.47 4.05
N MET A 19 14.10 3.59 3.84
CA MET A 19 14.83 3.84 2.59
C MET A 19 15.91 2.77 2.38
N ARG A 20 16.77 2.53 3.38
CA ARG A 20 17.84 1.54 3.31
C ARG A 20 17.29 0.16 3.01
N ALA A 21 16.26 -0.26 3.75
CA ALA A 21 15.57 -1.53 3.49
C ALA A 21 14.96 -1.59 2.08
N ALA A 22 14.35 -0.52 1.57
CA ALA A 22 13.84 -0.52 0.20
C ALA A 22 14.96 -0.87 -0.80
N TYR A 23 16.13 -0.23 -0.68
CA TYR A 23 17.28 -0.51 -1.54
C TYR A 23 17.85 -1.91 -1.33
N ASP A 24 18.02 -2.34 -0.08
CA ASP A 24 18.58 -3.65 0.26
C ASP A 24 17.71 -4.79 -0.31
N PHE A 25 16.40 -4.58 -0.41
CA PHE A 25 15.44 -5.55 -0.94
C PHE A 25 15.06 -5.34 -2.41
N GLY A 26 15.76 -4.46 -3.14
CA GLY A 26 15.67 -4.41 -4.61
C GLY A 26 14.99 -3.18 -5.23
N ALA A 27 14.68 -2.13 -4.45
CA ALA A 27 14.23 -0.87 -5.04
C ALA A 27 15.34 -0.21 -5.87
N ASP A 28 14.95 0.48 -6.94
CA ASP A 28 15.85 1.33 -7.76
C ASP A 28 15.84 2.77 -7.30
N ALA A 29 14.68 3.20 -6.80
CA ALA A 29 14.45 4.54 -6.33
C ALA A 29 13.56 4.55 -5.08
N VAL A 30 13.69 5.58 -4.26
CA VAL A 30 12.69 5.90 -3.24
C VAL A 30 12.12 7.29 -3.41
N TYR A 31 10.95 7.53 -2.81
CA TYR A 31 10.43 8.88 -2.63
C TYR A 31 10.16 9.23 -1.17
N ALA A 32 10.55 10.44 -0.77
CA ALA A 32 10.29 11.01 0.55
C ALA A 32 9.48 12.31 0.48
N GLY A 33 8.89 12.71 1.61
CA GLY A 33 8.12 13.95 1.71
C GLY A 33 8.99 15.19 1.89
N GLN A 34 8.77 16.25 1.10
CA GLN A 34 9.18 17.58 1.54
C GLN A 34 8.31 17.99 2.75
N PRO A 35 8.93 18.47 3.85
CA PRO A 35 8.18 19.11 4.93
C PRO A 35 7.26 20.22 4.38
N ARG A 36 6.06 20.36 4.96
CA ARG A 36 5.05 21.39 4.62
C ARG A 36 4.42 21.29 3.22
N TYR A 37 5.08 20.73 2.20
CA TYR A 37 4.60 20.72 0.81
C TYR A 37 4.29 19.33 0.23
N SER A 38 4.50 18.27 1.00
CA SER A 38 4.14 16.91 0.62
C SER A 38 2.80 16.46 1.19
N LEU A 39 2.06 15.66 0.42
CA LEU A 39 1.03 14.81 1.00
C LEU A 39 1.69 13.84 1.99
N ARG A 40 1.06 13.63 3.14
CA ARG A 40 1.60 12.87 4.30
C ARG A 40 2.81 13.52 4.99
N ALA A 41 3.02 14.83 4.86
CA ALA A 41 4.13 15.54 5.53
C ALA A 41 4.17 15.35 7.06
N ARG A 42 3.04 15.05 7.72
CA ARG A 42 3.00 14.80 9.18
C ARG A 42 3.50 13.43 9.61
N ASN A 43 3.51 12.45 8.69
CA ASN A 43 3.92 11.07 8.98
C ASN A 43 5.25 10.76 8.27
N ASN A 44 6.16 11.75 8.29
CA ASN A 44 7.40 11.76 7.54
C ASN A 44 8.52 12.19 8.49
N GLU A 45 9.52 11.34 8.68
CA GLU A 45 10.68 11.66 9.54
C GLU A 45 11.73 12.51 8.80
N PHE A 46 11.56 12.69 7.49
CA PHE A 46 12.47 13.45 6.65
C PHE A 46 12.34 14.97 6.86
N ARG A 47 13.28 15.55 7.61
CA ARG A 47 13.60 16.99 7.55
C ARG A 47 14.74 17.20 6.55
N LEU A 48 15.16 18.45 6.36
CA LEU A 48 16.20 18.81 5.39
C LEU A 48 17.49 17.98 5.56
N GLU A 49 17.94 17.80 6.80
CA GLU A 49 19.13 16.99 7.13
C GLU A 49 18.96 15.52 6.69
N GLN A 50 17.82 14.90 7.00
CA GLN A 50 17.55 13.52 6.59
C GLN A 50 17.35 13.40 5.08
N ILE A 51 16.82 14.43 4.41
CA ILE A 51 16.73 14.46 2.93
C ILE A 51 18.13 14.47 2.34
N LYS A 52 19.02 15.35 2.81
CA LYS A 52 20.40 15.42 2.34
C LYS A 52 21.12 14.09 2.57
N GLN A 53 21.02 13.53 3.77
CA GLN A 53 21.58 12.23 4.10
C GLN A 53 21.02 11.12 3.20
N GLY A 54 19.70 11.10 2.98
CA GLY A 54 19.04 10.11 2.15
C GLY A 54 19.48 10.16 0.68
N ILE A 55 19.63 11.37 0.13
CA ILE A 55 20.15 11.58 -1.23
C ILE A 55 21.60 11.10 -1.33
N ASP A 56 22.47 11.50 -0.39
CA ASP A 56 23.88 11.09 -0.38
C ASP A 56 24.02 9.55 -0.29
N GLU A 57 23.27 8.90 0.60
CA GLU A 57 23.27 7.45 0.74
C GLU A 57 22.72 6.74 -0.50
N ALA A 58 21.70 7.30 -1.15
CA ALA A 58 21.15 6.78 -2.41
C ALA A 58 22.20 6.84 -3.52
N HIS A 59 22.82 8.00 -3.73
CA HIS A 59 23.83 8.21 -4.76
C HIS A 59 25.07 7.36 -4.53
N ALA A 60 25.51 7.20 -3.28
CA ALA A 60 26.61 6.30 -2.92
C ALA A 60 26.33 4.82 -3.27
N ARG A 61 25.05 4.43 -3.29
CA ARG A 61 24.58 3.09 -3.69
C ARG A 61 24.25 2.99 -5.19
N GLY A 62 24.38 4.07 -5.97
CA GLY A 62 23.96 4.13 -7.37
C GLY A 62 22.43 4.05 -7.54
N LYS A 63 21.67 4.48 -6.53
CA LYS A 63 20.21 4.49 -6.49
C LYS A 63 19.68 5.92 -6.50
N LYS A 64 18.39 6.10 -6.82
CA LYS A 64 17.77 7.42 -6.98
C LYS A 64 16.91 7.81 -5.78
N PHE A 65 16.88 9.11 -5.48
CA PHE A 65 16.07 9.67 -4.41
C PHE A 65 15.18 10.82 -4.93
N PHE A 66 13.87 10.61 -4.87
CA PHE A 66 12.88 11.61 -5.29
C PHE A 66 12.26 12.33 -4.09
N VAL A 67 12.01 13.63 -4.24
CA VAL A 67 11.34 14.42 -3.19
C VAL A 67 9.95 14.82 -3.65
N THR A 68 8.94 14.50 -2.85
CA THR A 68 7.55 14.87 -3.14
C THR A 68 7.23 16.27 -2.62
N SER A 69 6.81 17.15 -3.53
CA SER A 69 6.26 18.50 -3.31
C SER A 69 4.90 18.59 -4.03
N ASN A 70 3.98 17.70 -3.61
CA ASN A 70 2.84 17.28 -4.43
C ASN A 70 1.46 17.67 -3.86
N LEU A 71 1.40 18.67 -2.98
CA LEU A 71 0.12 19.29 -2.64
C LEU A 71 -0.37 20.21 -3.74
N ILE A 72 -1.67 20.54 -3.71
CA ILE A 72 -2.27 21.64 -4.48
C ILE A 72 -2.28 22.89 -3.60
N ALA A 73 -1.64 23.97 -4.04
CA ALA A 73 -1.32 25.09 -3.18
C ALA A 73 -2.42 26.16 -3.15
N HIS A 74 -2.79 26.60 -1.94
CA HIS A 74 -3.49 27.88 -1.76
C HIS A 74 -2.48 29.04 -1.76
N ASN A 75 -2.96 30.25 -2.03
CA ASN A 75 -2.15 31.47 -2.20
C ASN A 75 -1.13 31.70 -1.08
N ASP A 76 -1.46 31.38 0.18
CA ASP A 76 -0.54 31.57 1.31
C ASP A 76 0.73 30.72 1.21
N LYS A 77 0.63 29.52 0.61
CA LYS A 77 1.78 28.64 0.39
C LYS A 77 2.69 29.14 -0.73
N ILE A 78 2.12 29.79 -1.75
CA ILE A 78 2.88 30.35 -2.88
C ILE A 78 3.90 31.38 -2.37
N ARG A 79 3.52 32.22 -1.41
CA ARG A 79 4.36 33.29 -0.85
C ARG A 79 5.70 32.80 -0.28
N THR A 80 5.73 31.57 0.23
CA THR A 80 6.92 31.01 0.88
C THR A 80 7.57 29.88 0.09
N TYR A 81 6.98 29.47 -1.05
CA TYR A 81 7.33 28.22 -1.69
C TYR A 81 8.79 28.19 -2.18
N LEU A 82 9.21 29.17 -2.99
CA LEU A 82 10.56 29.19 -3.56
C LEU A 82 11.66 29.19 -2.49
N ARG A 83 11.45 29.93 -1.40
CA ARG A 83 12.35 29.96 -0.24
C ARG A 83 12.43 28.59 0.44
N ASP A 84 11.32 27.87 0.54
CA ASP A 84 11.26 26.61 1.28
C ASP A 84 11.70 25.39 0.42
N ILE A 85 11.62 25.46 -0.91
CA ILE A 85 12.08 24.41 -1.83
C ILE A 85 13.56 24.56 -2.21
N GLU A 86 14.11 25.78 -2.21
CA GLU A 86 15.50 26.05 -2.60
C GLU A 86 16.53 25.18 -1.85
N PRO A 87 16.49 25.07 -0.51
CA PRO A 87 17.44 24.20 0.21
C PRO A 87 17.31 22.71 -0.17
N VAL A 88 16.12 22.28 -0.59
CA VAL A 88 15.88 20.90 -1.04
C VAL A 88 16.49 20.69 -2.42
N ILE A 89 16.35 21.66 -3.34
CA ILE A 89 16.98 21.61 -4.67
C ILE A 89 18.50 21.64 -4.55
N ASP A 90 19.05 22.41 -3.60
CA ASP A 90 20.49 22.43 -3.31
C ASP A 90 21.03 21.08 -2.84
N CYS A 91 20.17 20.22 -2.26
CA CYS A 91 20.51 18.84 -1.94
C CYS A 91 20.59 17.94 -3.18
N LYS A 92 20.17 18.43 -4.36
CA LYS A 92 20.20 17.75 -5.67
C LYS A 92 19.42 16.42 -5.72
N PRO A 93 18.11 16.42 -5.40
CA PRO A 93 17.29 15.24 -5.60
C PRO A 93 17.20 14.88 -7.09
N ASP A 94 17.14 13.58 -7.40
CA ASP A 94 17.07 13.09 -8.77
C ASP A 94 15.81 13.58 -9.50
N ALA A 95 14.72 13.79 -8.76
CA ALA A 95 13.50 14.42 -9.27
C ALA A 95 12.64 15.01 -8.15
N LEU A 96 11.86 16.02 -8.49
CA LEU A 96 10.73 16.47 -7.67
C LEU A 96 9.43 15.83 -8.19
N ILE A 97 8.64 15.23 -7.30
CA ILE A 97 7.30 14.76 -7.62
C ILE A 97 6.31 15.87 -7.25
N MET A 98 5.67 16.51 -8.24
CA MET A 98 4.87 17.72 -8.08
C MET A 98 3.47 17.58 -8.69
N ALA A 99 2.50 18.37 -8.24
CA ALA A 99 1.11 18.29 -8.70
C ALA A 99 0.55 19.63 -9.20
N ASP A 100 0.86 20.71 -8.48
CA ASP A 100 0.31 22.03 -8.73
C ASP A 100 0.97 22.70 -9.94
N ALA A 101 0.18 23.08 -10.95
CA ALA A 101 0.69 23.68 -12.18
C ALA A 101 1.46 24.99 -11.93
N GLY A 102 1.00 25.82 -11.00
CA GLY A 102 1.65 27.09 -10.66
C GLY A 102 2.99 26.86 -9.98
N LEU A 103 3.06 25.92 -9.04
CA LEU A 103 4.33 25.56 -8.39
C LEU A 103 5.32 24.92 -9.37
N ILE A 104 4.85 24.07 -10.29
CA ILE A 104 5.69 23.46 -11.34
C ILE A 104 6.29 24.55 -12.23
N MET A 105 5.45 25.49 -12.70
CA MET A 105 5.91 26.64 -13.49
C MET A 105 6.98 27.43 -12.75
N MET A 106 6.75 27.78 -11.49
CA MET A 106 7.72 28.54 -10.67
C MET A 106 9.06 27.79 -10.48
N VAL A 107 9.03 26.46 -10.30
CA VAL A 107 10.25 25.66 -10.20
C VAL A 107 10.98 25.61 -11.54
N LYS A 108 10.27 25.35 -12.65
CA LYS A 108 10.90 25.28 -13.98
C LYS A 108 11.42 26.63 -14.46
N GLU A 109 10.82 27.74 -14.07
CA GLU A 109 11.34 29.08 -14.36
C GLU A 109 12.63 29.39 -13.60
N LYS A 110 12.73 29.00 -12.31
CA LYS A 110 13.91 29.29 -11.48
C LYS A 110 15.02 28.25 -11.62
N TRP A 111 14.68 26.98 -11.80
CA TRP A 111 15.59 25.83 -11.96
C TRP A 111 15.14 24.96 -13.15
N PRO A 112 15.41 25.37 -14.41
CA PRO A 112 14.97 24.66 -15.61
C PRO A 112 15.42 23.19 -15.67
N GLU A 113 16.64 22.92 -15.18
CA GLU A 113 17.28 21.60 -15.17
C GLU A 113 16.73 20.67 -14.09
N GLN A 114 15.95 21.17 -13.12
CA GLN A 114 15.37 20.30 -12.10
C GLN A 114 14.33 19.38 -12.74
N VAL A 115 14.58 18.07 -12.71
CA VAL A 115 13.65 17.05 -13.21
C VAL A 115 12.37 17.09 -12.37
N VAL A 116 11.22 17.06 -13.06
CA VAL A 116 9.89 17.06 -12.44
C VAL A 116 9.10 15.85 -12.94
N HIS A 117 8.61 15.06 -11.99
CA HIS A 117 7.63 14.00 -12.21
C HIS A 117 6.25 14.49 -11.78
N LEU A 118 5.23 14.29 -12.61
CA LEU A 118 3.87 14.69 -12.31
C LEU A 118 3.19 13.66 -11.39
N SER A 119 2.77 14.12 -10.21
CA SER A 119 2.01 13.39 -9.21
C SER A 119 0.62 12.98 -9.71
N VAL A 120 0.17 11.81 -9.27
CA VAL A 120 -1.19 11.29 -9.50
C VAL A 120 -2.31 12.25 -9.04
N GLN A 121 -2.01 13.20 -8.14
CA GLN A 121 -2.89 14.32 -7.77
C GLN A 121 -3.40 15.14 -8.96
N ALA A 122 -2.65 15.18 -10.06
CA ALA A 122 -3.05 15.86 -11.28
C ALA A 122 -4.12 15.09 -12.09
N ASN A 123 -4.47 13.85 -11.69
CA ASN A 123 -5.49 12.99 -12.32
C ASN A 123 -5.32 12.84 -13.83
N THR A 124 -4.11 12.51 -14.29
CA THR A 124 -3.83 12.35 -15.73
C THR A 124 -4.35 11.00 -16.22
N THR A 125 -5.48 11.02 -16.94
CA THR A 125 -6.22 9.83 -17.40
C THR A 125 -6.18 9.61 -18.92
N ASN A 126 -5.51 10.49 -19.69
CA ASN A 126 -5.51 10.40 -21.14
C ASN A 126 -4.22 10.93 -21.76
N TRP A 127 -3.94 10.52 -23.00
CA TRP A 127 -2.72 10.86 -23.71
C TRP A 127 -2.59 12.36 -24.01
N ALA A 128 -3.70 13.08 -24.19
CA ALA A 128 -3.66 14.52 -24.50
C ALA A 128 -3.16 15.32 -23.29
N ALA A 129 -3.60 14.94 -22.09
CA ALA A 129 -3.08 15.50 -20.84
C ALA A 129 -1.60 15.15 -20.63
N VAL A 130 -1.16 13.93 -20.97
CA VAL A 130 0.27 13.58 -20.95
C VAL A 130 1.08 14.49 -21.88
N LYS A 131 0.64 14.69 -23.13
CA LYS A 131 1.30 15.60 -24.10
C LYS A 131 1.31 17.05 -23.61
N PHE A 132 0.26 17.49 -22.91
CA PHE A 132 0.23 18.83 -22.29
C PHE A 132 1.36 18.97 -21.26
N TRP A 133 1.46 18.04 -20.32
CA TRP A 133 2.49 18.09 -19.27
C TRP A 133 3.91 17.94 -19.82
N GLN A 134 4.09 17.12 -20.86
CA GLN A 134 5.36 17.03 -21.60
C GLN A 134 5.79 18.41 -22.15
N LYS A 135 4.86 19.17 -22.75
CA LYS A 135 5.15 20.53 -23.23
C LYS A 135 5.50 21.51 -22.11
N MET A 136 5.04 21.25 -20.89
CA MET A 136 5.38 22.04 -19.70
C MET A 136 6.73 21.60 -19.06
N GLY A 137 7.47 20.69 -19.69
CA GLY A 137 8.79 20.25 -19.25
C GLY A 137 8.78 19.19 -18.16
N VAL A 138 7.65 18.51 -17.94
CA VAL A 138 7.60 17.31 -17.10
C VAL A 138 8.23 16.14 -17.86
N GLU A 139 9.03 15.32 -17.18
CA GLU A 139 9.76 14.20 -17.79
C GLU A 139 9.09 12.85 -17.55
N ARG A 140 8.32 12.73 -16.46
CA ARG A 140 7.57 11.51 -16.11
C ARG A 140 6.17 11.84 -15.64
N VAL A 141 5.17 11.09 -16.10
CA VAL A 141 3.78 11.19 -15.59
C VAL A 141 3.42 9.96 -14.78
N ILE A 142 3.03 10.20 -13.53
CA ILE A 142 2.40 9.19 -12.68
C ILE A 142 0.94 9.14 -13.04
N LEU A 143 0.55 8.10 -13.76
CA LEU A 143 -0.79 7.93 -14.30
C LEU A 143 -1.83 7.74 -13.19
N SER A 144 -3.06 8.14 -13.50
CA SER A 144 -4.20 7.95 -12.62
C SER A 144 -4.43 6.46 -12.33
N ARG A 145 -4.82 6.13 -11.09
CA ARG A 145 -5.13 4.74 -10.68
C ARG A 145 -6.49 4.25 -11.19
N GLU A 146 -7.17 5.11 -11.91
CA GLU A 146 -8.49 4.89 -12.50
C GLU A 146 -8.41 4.28 -13.92
N LEU A 147 -7.20 4.03 -14.43
CA LEU A 147 -6.98 3.50 -15.78
C LEU A 147 -6.85 1.97 -15.81
N SER A 148 -7.38 1.37 -16.87
CA SER A 148 -7.12 -0.01 -17.25
C SER A 148 -5.78 -0.21 -17.96
N LEU A 149 -5.30 -1.46 -18.04
CA LEU A 149 -4.08 -1.81 -18.78
C LEU A 149 -4.15 -1.38 -20.26
N ASP A 150 -5.30 -1.54 -20.90
CA ASP A 150 -5.50 -1.17 -22.31
C ASP A 150 -5.45 0.36 -22.51
N GLU A 151 -6.00 1.12 -21.54
CA GLU A 151 -5.91 2.58 -21.56
C GLU A 151 -4.47 3.06 -21.34
N ILE A 152 -3.72 2.42 -20.45
CA ILE A 152 -2.29 2.69 -20.24
C ILE A 152 -1.49 2.38 -21.51
N GLU A 153 -1.75 1.24 -22.17
CA GLU A 153 -1.10 0.86 -23.42
C GLU A 153 -1.38 1.89 -24.53
N LYS A 154 -2.63 2.35 -24.65
CA LYS A 154 -2.99 3.42 -25.59
C LYS A 154 -2.25 4.73 -25.31
N ILE A 155 -2.14 5.12 -24.03
CA ILE A 155 -1.40 6.33 -23.63
C ILE A 155 0.08 6.20 -24.01
N ARG A 156 0.69 5.04 -23.74
CA ARG A 156 2.08 4.74 -24.08
C ARG A 156 2.34 4.84 -25.59
N GLN A 157 1.45 4.29 -26.41
CA GLN A 157 1.54 4.34 -27.87
C GLN A 157 1.44 5.76 -28.42
N GLU A 158 0.56 6.57 -27.85
CA GLU A 158 0.36 7.97 -28.25
C GLU A 158 1.48 8.91 -27.78
N CYS A 159 2.19 8.53 -26.72
CA CYS A 159 3.22 9.33 -26.08
C CYS A 159 4.53 8.54 -25.93
N PRO A 160 5.17 8.02 -27.00
CA PRO A 160 6.31 7.09 -26.92
C PRO A 160 7.60 7.68 -26.30
N ASP A 161 7.71 9.00 -26.26
CA ASP A 161 8.90 9.71 -25.73
C ASP A 161 8.75 10.14 -24.26
N MET A 162 7.60 9.88 -23.63
CA MET A 162 7.33 10.29 -22.24
C MET A 162 7.56 9.14 -21.26
N GLU A 163 8.16 9.39 -20.09
CA GLU A 163 8.18 8.34 -19.07
C GLU A 163 6.80 8.17 -18.41
N LEU A 164 6.35 6.92 -18.26
CA LEU A 164 5.09 6.60 -17.58
C LEU A 164 5.34 5.82 -16.30
N GLU A 165 4.69 6.22 -15.21
CA GLU A 165 4.74 5.56 -13.91
C GLU A 165 3.35 5.10 -13.48
N VAL A 166 3.24 3.85 -13.03
CA VAL A 166 1.97 3.21 -12.66
C VAL A 166 2.06 2.69 -11.22
N PHE A 167 1.04 2.98 -10.41
CA PHE A 167 0.92 2.35 -9.09
C PHE A 167 0.56 0.87 -9.25
N VAL A 168 1.27 0.01 -8.53
CA VAL A 168 1.05 -1.44 -8.57
C VAL A 168 0.70 -2.05 -7.22
N HIS A 169 0.88 -1.29 -6.13
CA HIS A 169 0.61 -1.79 -4.79
C HIS A 169 0.25 -0.67 -3.80
N GLY A 170 -0.62 -0.95 -2.84
CA GLY A 170 -0.96 -0.04 -1.74
C GLY A 170 -2.42 0.42 -1.70
N ALA A 171 -2.74 1.37 -0.83
CA ALA A 171 -4.13 1.75 -0.59
C ALA A 171 -4.78 2.47 -1.80
N LEU A 172 -5.86 1.90 -2.33
CA LEU A 172 -6.71 2.55 -3.34
C LEU A 172 -7.56 3.68 -2.72
N CYS A 173 -7.71 4.76 -3.48
CA CYS A 173 -8.68 5.79 -3.16
C CYS A 173 -10.06 5.41 -3.67
N ILE A 174 -11.06 5.79 -2.91
CA ILE A 174 -12.49 5.59 -3.18
C ILE A 174 -13.06 6.63 -4.16
N ALA A 175 -12.39 7.77 -4.24
CA ALA A 175 -12.69 8.89 -5.13
C ALA A 175 -11.46 9.12 -6.01
N TYR A 176 -11.59 9.96 -7.05
CA TYR A 176 -10.48 10.35 -7.91
C TYR A 176 -9.22 10.63 -7.09
N SER A 177 -8.17 9.85 -7.38
CA SER A 177 -6.97 9.75 -6.58
C SER A 177 -6.43 11.11 -6.16
N GLY A 178 -6.37 11.35 -4.84
CA GLY A 178 -5.85 12.59 -4.26
C GLY A 178 -6.87 13.72 -4.03
N ARG A 179 -8.12 13.62 -4.53
CA ARG A 179 -9.13 14.69 -4.43
C ARG A 179 -10.31 14.42 -3.49
N CYS A 180 -10.20 13.39 -2.66
CA CYS A 180 -11.24 13.04 -1.68
C CYS A 180 -11.40 14.15 -0.63
N LEU A 181 -12.63 14.57 -0.29
CA LEU A 181 -12.91 15.55 0.77
C LEU A 181 -13.39 14.92 2.09
N LEU A 182 -13.62 13.60 2.12
CA LEU A 182 -14.22 12.89 3.25
C LEU A 182 -13.46 13.13 4.57
N SER A 183 -12.12 13.13 4.54
CA SER A 183 -11.32 13.37 5.75
C SER A 183 -11.47 14.81 6.27
N GLY A 184 -11.61 15.80 5.38
CA GLY A 184 -11.84 17.18 5.76
C GLY A 184 -13.23 17.38 6.33
N TYR A 185 -14.23 16.75 5.70
CA TYR A 185 -15.61 16.78 6.16
C TYR A 185 -15.79 16.13 7.53
N PHE A 186 -15.29 14.88 7.70
CA PHE A 186 -15.50 14.14 8.95
C PHE A 186 -14.60 14.58 10.09
N ASN A 187 -13.32 14.83 9.82
CA ASN A 187 -12.32 15.00 10.88
C ASN A 187 -11.69 16.39 10.91
N HIS A 188 -12.14 17.31 10.06
CA HIS A 188 -11.49 18.61 9.85
C HIS A 188 -9.99 18.46 9.53
N ARG A 189 -9.64 17.34 8.89
CA ARG A 189 -8.28 16.99 8.50
C ARG A 189 -8.18 17.00 6.99
N ASP A 190 -7.62 18.09 6.46
CA ASP A 190 -7.45 18.31 5.04
C ASP A 190 -6.52 17.23 4.42
N PRO A 191 -7.06 16.39 3.52
CA PRO A 191 -6.28 15.36 2.83
C PRO A 191 -5.24 15.93 1.86
N ASN A 192 -5.47 17.13 1.29
CA ASN A 192 -4.51 17.84 0.43
C ASN A 192 -3.32 18.42 1.24
N GLN A 193 -3.46 18.55 2.56
CA GLN A 193 -2.35 18.85 3.47
C GLN A 193 -1.66 17.59 4.01
N GLY A 194 -2.02 16.43 3.48
CA GLY A 194 -1.42 15.17 3.90
C GLY A 194 -1.96 14.59 5.21
N THR A 195 -3.09 15.09 5.70
CA THR A 195 -3.66 14.67 6.99
C THR A 195 -4.81 13.68 6.84
N CYS A 196 -4.95 13.07 5.65
CA CYS A 196 -6.00 12.09 5.36
C CYS A 196 -6.07 11.00 6.42
N THR A 197 -7.25 10.81 6.99
CA THR A 197 -7.54 9.81 8.03
C THR A 197 -7.98 8.47 7.48
N ASN A 198 -8.04 8.33 6.16
CA ASN A 198 -8.65 7.20 5.47
C ASN A 198 -10.10 6.96 5.95
N ALA A 199 -10.89 8.03 6.10
CA ALA A 199 -12.27 7.95 6.58
C ALA A 199 -13.13 6.98 5.76
N CYS A 200 -12.89 6.88 4.45
CA CYS A 200 -13.54 5.89 3.59
C CYS A 200 -13.26 4.41 3.95
N ARG A 201 -12.36 4.15 4.89
CA ARG A 201 -11.96 2.81 5.37
C ARG A 201 -12.30 2.61 6.85
N TRP A 202 -13.13 3.45 7.45
CA TRP A 202 -13.58 3.23 8.82
C TRP A 202 -14.57 2.06 8.90
N ASN A 203 -14.81 1.60 10.13
CA ASN A 203 -15.78 0.53 10.36
C ASN A 203 -17.18 1.16 10.42
N TYR A 204 -17.94 0.94 9.35
CA TYR A 204 -19.30 1.42 9.21
C TYR A 204 -20.28 0.27 9.39
N ALA A 205 -21.26 0.43 10.28
CA ALA A 205 -22.41 -0.45 10.38
C ALA A 205 -23.52 0.08 9.47
N THR A 206 -24.26 -0.82 8.82
CA THR A 206 -25.42 -0.47 7.99
C THR A 206 -26.71 -0.61 8.77
N HIS A 207 -27.63 0.33 8.58
CA HIS A 207 -28.97 0.34 9.14
C HIS A 207 -29.98 0.54 8.00
N ASP A 208 -31.13 -0.12 8.09
CA ASP A 208 -32.24 0.16 7.18
C ASP A 208 -32.74 1.60 7.38
N ALA A 209 -33.18 2.23 6.29
CA ALA A 209 -33.77 3.55 6.32
C ALA A 209 -35.15 3.52 5.65
N ASP A 210 -36.11 4.24 6.23
CA ASP A 210 -37.31 4.67 5.52
C ASP A 210 -37.09 6.05 4.90
N ILE A 211 -37.91 6.41 3.92
CA ILE A 211 -37.89 7.76 3.35
C ILE A 211 -39.11 8.51 3.88
N ASP A 212 -38.88 9.67 4.50
CA ASP A 212 -39.98 10.56 4.87
C ASP A 212 -40.77 10.95 3.62
N ALA A 213 -42.06 10.61 3.58
CA ALA A 213 -42.90 10.82 2.41
C ALA A 213 -43.16 12.31 2.09
N THR A 214 -42.79 13.23 3.00
CA THR A 214 -43.00 14.67 2.89
C THR A 214 -41.71 15.42 2.61
N THR A 215 -40.60 15.03 3.25
CA THR A 215 -39.29 15.72 3.12
C THR A 215 -38.31 14.98 2.22
N GLY A 216 -38.51 13.69 1.96
CA GLY A 216 -37.57 12.84 1.21
C GLY A 216 -36.31 12.47 1.98
N GLU A 217 -36.23 12.78 3.28
CA GLU A 217 -35.07 12.48 4.13
C GLU A 217 -35.09 11.03 4.63
N ALA A 218 -33.91 10.43 4.80
CA ALA A 218 -33.74 9.07 5.29
C ALA A 218 -33.93 9.01 6.82
N ILE A 219 -34.90 8.23 7.30
CA ILE A 219 -35.20 8.02 8.72
C ILE A 219 -34.70 6.63 9.14
N ALA A 220 -33.89 6.58 10.20
CA ALA A 220 -33.32 5.34 10.70
C ALA A 220 -34.38 4.38 11.27
N GLN A 221 -34.36 3.13 10.82
CA GLN A 221 -35.05 2.05 11.51
C GLN A 221 -34.05 1.21 12.32
N LYS A 222 -34.51 0.71 13.47
CA LYS A 222 -33.81 -0.36 14.21
C LYS A 222 -34.03 -1.66 13.44
N MET A 223 -32.96 -2.33 13.01
CA MET A 223 -33.08 -3.67 12.43
C MET A 223 -33.62 -4.64 13.49
N GLU A 224 -34.82 -5.17 13.28
CA GLU A 224 -35.32 -6.36 13.98
C GLU A 224 -35.18 -7.57 13.05
N GLY A 225 -34.30 -8.52 13.42
CA GLY A 225 -34.19 -9.84 12.80
C GLY A 225 -32.76 -10.28 12.49
N ASP A 226 -32.44 -11.55 12.80
CA ASP A 226 -31.15 -12.18 12.55
C ASP A 226 -30.87 -12.33 11.04
N PHE A 227 -30.11 -11.40 10.48
CA PHE A 227 -29.65 -11.47 9.10
C PHE A 227 -28.46 -12.44 8.98
N ASN A 228 -28.70 -13.62 8.40
CA ASN A 228 -27.64 -14.62 8.16
C ASN A 228 -26.86 -14.29 6.87
N PHE A 229 -25.65 -13.75 7.05
CA PHE A 229 -24.75 -13.35 5.97
C PHE A 229 -24.34 -14.51 5.05
N GLU A 230 -24.11 -15.71 5.58
CA GLU A 230 -23.65 -16.86 4.79
C GLU A 230 -24.73 -17.35 3.82
N ALA A 231 -25.99 -17.35 4.26
CA ALA A 231 -27.12 -17.74 3.43
C ALA A 231 -27.41 -16.75 2.29
N ALA A 232 -27.18 -15.45 2.53
CA ALA A 232 -27.31 -14.42 1.50
C ALA A 232 -26.19 -14.51 0.46
N GLN A 233 -24.97 -14.83 0.90
CA GLN A 233 -23.81 -15.02 0.03
C GLN A 233 -23.94 -16.26 -0.85
N GLN A 234 -24.35 -17.41 -0.30
CA GLN A 234 -24.58 -18.63 -1.10
C GLN A 234 -25.65 -18.41 -2.18
N LYS A 235 -26.67 -17.60 -1.90
CA LYS A 235 -27.68 -17.21 -2.89
C LYS A 235 -27.12 -16.32 -4.00
N ALA A 236 -26.22 -15.39 -3.66
CA ALA A 236 -25.57 -14.52 -4.64
C ALA A 236 -24.58 -15.29 -5.52
N GLU A 237 -23.84 -16.24 -4.95
CA GLU A 237 -22.91 -17.11 -5.68
C GLU A 237 -23.64 -18.10 -6.60
N GLN A 238 -24.81 -18.62 -6.19
CA GLN A 238 -25.64 -19.53 -7.00
C GLN A 238 -26.33 -18.83 -8.19
N ALA A 239 -26.48 -17.50 -8.17
CA ALA A 239 -27.13 -16.73 -9.23
C ALA A 239 -26.20 -16.33 -10.39
N PHE A 240 -24.93 -16.75 -10.37
CA PHE A 240 -23.91 -16.31 -11.31
C PHE A 240 -24.04 -16.98 -12.69
N ALA A 241 -24.81 -16.37 -13.60
CA ALA A 241 -24.82 -16.70 -15.01
C ALA A 241 -24.18 -15.57 -15.85
N SER A 242 -23.00 -15.89 -16.39
CA SER A 242 -22.29 -15.23 -17.48
C SER A 242 -21.51 -13.94 -17.19
N THR A 243 -20.32 -13.91 -17.77
CA THR A 243 -19.24 -12.92 -17.74
C THR A 243 -19.53 -11.66 -18.58
N THR A 244 -20.79 -11.47 -18.98
CA THR A 244 -21.37 -10.25 -19.56
C THR A 244 -22.82 -10.08 -19.10
N GLY A 245 -23.14 -10.53 -17.88
CA GLY A 245 -24.51 -10.63 -17.38
C GLY A 245 -25.27 -9.32 -17.48
N ASN A 246 -26.44 -9.35 -18.12
CA ASN A 246 -27.40 -8.25 -18.16
C ASN A 246 -27.49 -7.63 -16.75
N GLY A 247 -27.16 -6.34 -16.63
CA GLY A 247 -27.09 -5.59 -15.38
C GLY A 247 -28.42 -5.44 -14.65
N ASP A 248 -29.02 -6.55 -14.22
CA ASP A 248 -30.18 -6.56 -13.37
C ASP A 248 -29.70 -6.23 -11.95
N ARG A 249 -29.70 -4.93 -11.67
CA ARG A 249 -29.47 -4.35 -10.35
C ARG A 249 -30.35 -5.06 -9.32
N HIS A 250 -29.76 -5.55 -8.23
CA HIS A 250 -30.53 -6.22 -7.18
C HIS A 250 -31.55 -5.21 -6.59
N PRO A 251 -32.85 -5.54 -6.45
CA PRO A 251 -33.89 -4.57 -6.05
C PRO A 251 -33.66 -3.89 -4.69
N LYS A 252 -32.81 -4.45 -3.84
CA LYS A 252 -32.39 -3.82 -2.58
C LYS A 252 -31.39 -2.67 -2.78
N ALA A 253 -30.64 -2.64 -3.88
CA ALA A 253 -29.69 -1.56 -4.18
C ALA A 253 -30.40 -0.24 -4.53
N ASP A 254 -31.71 -0.26 -4.83
CA ASP A 254 -32.54 0.92 -5.03
C ASP A 254 -33.02 1.57 -3.72
N LYS A 255 -32.74 0.94 -2.57
CA LYS A 255 -33.10 1.46 -1.25
C LYS A 255 -32.02 2.38 -0.70
N VAL A 256 -32.45 3.38 0.07
CA VAL A 256 -31.55 4.19 0.90
C VAL A 256 -31.25 3.42 2.17
N TYR A 257 -29.97 3.33 2.52
CA TYR A 257 -29.50 2.79 3.78
C TYR A 257 -28.86 3.90 4.59
N LEU A 258 -28.75 3.73 5.90
CA LEU A 258 -27.92 4.60 6.74
C LEU A 258 -26.65 3.84 7.14
N ILE A 259 -25.53 4.54 7.21
CA ILE A 259 -24.30 4.05 7.82
C ILE A 259 -23.99 4.79 9.12
N GLU A 260 -23.46 4.07 10.10
CA GLU A 260 -23.00 4.60 11.38
C GLU A 260 -21.54 4.19 11.59
N GLU A 261 -20.68 5.13 11.98
CA GLU A 261 -19.30 4.84 12.31
C GLU A 261 -19.18 4.45 13.79
N ALA A 262 -18.41 3.41 14.09
CA ALA A 262 -18.30 2.86 15.44
C ALA A 262 -17.83 3.88 16.51
N GLY A 263 -16.97 4.83 16.15
CA GLY A 263 -16.51 5.94 16.99
C GLY A 263 -17.46 7.14 17.09
N ARG A 264 -18.61 7.13 16.39
CA ARG A 264 -19.60 8.21 16.36
C ARG A 264 -21.04 7.69 16.50
N PRO A 265 -21.39 7.06 17.63
CA PRO A 265 -22.73 6.56 17.86
C PRO A 265 -23.76 7.71 17.81
N GLY A 266 -24.87 7.48 17.10
CA GLY A 266 -25.96 8.42 16.85
C GLY A 266 -25.80 9.30 15.60
N GLN A 267 -24.64 9.27 14.91
CA GLN A 267 -24.40 10.08 13.70
C GLN A 267 -24.60 9.24 12.43
N MET A 268 -25.87 8.99 12.09
CA MET A 268 -26.25 8.20 10.93
C MET A 268 -26.19 9.02 9.64
N MET A 269 -25.71 8.41 8.56
CA MET A 269 -25.53 9.06 7.26
C MET A 269 -26.15 8.22 6.13
N PRO A 270 -26.94 8.81 5.23
CA PRO A 270 -27.48 8.06 4.11
C PRO A 270 -26.36 7.60 3.16
N ILE A 271 -26.44 6.35 2.76
CA ILE A 271 -25.61 5.74 1.72
C ILE A 271 -26.52 5.19 0.62
N MET A 272 -26.11 5.43 -0.61
CA MET A 272 -26.78 4.97 -1.81
C MET A 272 -25.73 4.33 -2.72
N GLU A 273 -26.17 3.30 -3.42
CA GLU A 273 -25.42 2.67 -4.51
C GLU A 273 -25.84 3.30 -5.84
N ASP A 274 -24.90 3.59 -6.74
CA ASP A 274 -25.22 3.91 -8.14
C ASP A 274 -24.80 2.76 -9.08
N GLU A 275 -24.88 2.97 -10.40
CA GLU A 275 -24.47 1.97 -11.41
C GLU A 275 -23.00 1.51 -11.27
N HIS A 276 -22.18 2.26 -10.53
CA HIS A 276 -20.77 2.01 -10.27
C HIS A 276 -20.50 1.55 -8.83
N GLY A 277 -21.53 1.24 -8.05
CA GLY A 277 -21.42 0.66 -6.71
C GLY A 277 -21.47 1.69 -5.56
N THR A 278 -21.36 1.19 -4.33
CA THR A 278 -21.33 2.02 -3.13
C THR A 278 -19.91 2.51 -2.81
N TYR A 279 -19.73 3.83 -2.66
CA TYR A 279 -18.42 4.48 -2.48
C TYR A 279 -18.02 4.73 -1.01
N ILE A 280 -18.68 4.15 0.00
CA ILE A 280 -18.23 4.32 1.39
C ILE A 280 -18.34 2.98 2.11
N MET A 281 -17.55 1.99 1.71
CA MET A 281 -17.31 0.78 2.50
C MET A 281 -15.98 0.11 2.13
N ASN A 282 -14.95 0.28 2.95
CA ASN A 282 -13.83 -0.67 3.08
C ASN A 282 -13.15 -1.09 1.75
N SER A 283 -12.69 -0.09 0.98
CA SER A 283 -11.89 -0.32 -0.24
C SER A 283 -10.71 -1.26 0.01
N LYS A 284 -10.58 -2.27 -0.86
CA LYS A 284 -9.44 -3.19 -0.90
C LYS A 284 -8.13 -2.44 -1.19
N ASP A 285 -7.01 -3.11 -0.94
CA ASP A 285 -5.69 -2.61 -1.33
C ASP A 285 -5.36 -3.05 -2.77
N LEU A 286 -4.68 -2.20 -3.52
CA LEU A 286 -4.15 -2.55 -4.84
C LEU A 286 -3.05 -3.60 -4.67
N ARG A 287 -3.13 -4.66 -5.47
CA ARG A 287 -2.05 -5.60 -5.72
C ARG A 287 -2.11 -6.00 -7.19
N ALA A 288 -1.11 -5.58 -7.94
CA ALA A 288 -0.99 -5.82 -9.38
C ALA A 288 0.29 -6.57 -9.75
N VAL A 289 0.81 -7.42 -8.85
CA VAL A 289 2.07 -8.14 -9.08
C VAL A 289 1.95 -9.11 -10.27
N GLU A 290 0.77 -9.68 -10.48
CA GLU A 290 0.39 -10.50 -11.63
C GLU A 290 0.42 -9.73 -12.96
N HIS A 291 0.34 -8.40 -12.92
CA HIS A 291 0.33 -7.54 -14.12
C HIS A 291 1.70 -6.95 -14.45
N VAL A 292 2.74 -7.21 -13.63
CA VAL A 292 4.09 -6.67 -13.86
C VAL A 292 4.63 -7.05 -15.24
N ALA A 293 4.41 -8.29 -15.69
CA ALA A 293 4.81 -8.73 -17.02
C ALA A 293 4.13 -7.92 -18.14
N ARG A 294 2.81 -7.67 -18.02
CA ARG A 294 2.06 -6.89 -19.01
C ARG A 294 2.48 -5.42 -19.00
N LEU A 295 2.67 -4.80 -17.84
CA LEU A 295 3.14 -3.42 -17.71
C LEU A 295 4.55 -3.24 -18.30
N THR A 296 5.43 -4.23 -18.08
CA THR A 296 6.77 -4.27 -18.66
C THR A 296 6.72 -4.37 -20.19
N GLN A 297 5.82 -5.22 -20.73
CA GLN A 297 5.62 -5.35 -22.18
C GLN A 297 5.04 -4.08 -22.82
N ILE A 298 4.15 -3.38 -22.11
CA ILE A 298 3.65 -2.07 -22.54
C ILE A 298 4.81 -1.08 -22.67
N GLY A 299 5.84 -1.19 -21.82
CA GLY A 299 6.93 -0.22 -21.76
C GLY A 299 6.63 0.92 -20.79
N VAL A 300 5.98 0.59 -19.67
CA VAL A 300 5.91 1.46 -18.49
C VAL A 300 7.33 1.60 -17.93
N ASP A 301 7.73 2.82 -17.59
CA ASP A 301 9.11 3.12 -17.17
C ASP A 301 9.34 2.96 -15.67
N SER A 302 8.28 3.07 -14.86
CA SER A 302 8.37 2.96 -13.40
C SER A 302 7.14 2.30 -12.80
N LEU A 303 7.35 1.36 -11.88
CA LEU A 303 6.32 0.75 -11.04
C LEU A 303 6.41 1.31 -9.63
N LYS A 304 5.28 1.84 -9.15
CA LYS A 304 5.22 2.54 -7.87
C LYS A 304 4.44 1.78 -6.81
N ILE A 305 5.02 1.73 -5.63
CA ILE A 305 4.38 1.21 -4.43
C ILE A 305 3.96 2.38 -3.53
N GLU A 306 2.73 2.37 -3.03
CA GLU A 306 2.29 3.26 -1.96
C GLU A 306 2.40 2.57 -0.60
N GLY A 307 2.77 3.30 0.44
CA GLY A 307 2.83 2.84 1.80
C GLY A 307 3.74 3.67 2.70
N ARG A 308 3.82 5.00 2.57
CA ARG A 308 4.77 5.82 3.37
C ARG A 308 4.66 5.59 4.89
N THR A 309 3.45 5.32 5.37
CA THR A 309 3.18 5.06 6.79
C THR A 309 3.23 3.58 7.18
N LYS A 310 3.53 2.68 6.22
CA LYS A 310 3.58 1.23 6.47
C LYS A 310 4.88 0.86 7.20
N SER A 311 4.92 -0.36 7.71
CA SER A 311 6.03 -0.90 8.49
C SER A 311 7.28 -1.13 7.63
N LEU A 312 8.43 -1.30 8.27
CA LEU A 312 9.68 -1.72 7.61
C LEU A 312 9.48 -3.04 6.84
N TYR A 313 8.79 -4.01 7.47
CA TYR A 313 8.42 -5.28 6.85
C TYR A 313 7.62 -5.11 5.56
N TYR A 314 6.65 -4.19 5.51
CA TYR A 314 5.91 -3.92 4.29
C TYR A 314 6.83 -3.44 3.15
N VAL A 315 7.74 -2.51 3.45
CA VAL A 315 8.68 -1.98 2.46
C VAL A 315 9.60 -3.07 1.94
N ALA A 316 10.22 -3.84 2.83
CA ALA A 316 11.12 -4.94 2.47
C ALA A 316 10.43 -6.01 1.62
N ARG A 317 9.25 -6.49 2.05
CA ARG A 317 8.50 -7.53 1.35
C ARG A 317 8.02 -7.09 -0.02
N THR A 318 7.46 -5.89 -0.10
CA THR A 318 6.97 -5.36 -1.38
C THR A 318 8.13 -5.10 -2.34
N ALA A 319 9.26 -4.56 -1.89
CA ALA A 319 10.46 -4.42 -2.70
C ALA A 319 10.92 -5.78 -3.26
N GLN A 320 11.10 -6.77 -2.38
CA GLN A 320 11.61 -8.10 -2.74
C GLN A 320 10.69 -8.85 -3.72
N VAL A 321 9.37 -8.75 -3.53
CA VAL A 321 8.39 -9.42 -4.40
C VAL A 321 8.33 -8.75 -5.76
N TYR A 322 8.21 -7.42 -5.82
CA TYR A 322 8.07 -6.73 -7.10
C TYR A 322 9.39 -6.70 -7.89
N SER A 323 10.54 -6.64 -7.22
CA SER A 323 11.85 -6.77 -7.87
C SER A 323 11.99 -8.13 -8.57
N ARG A 324 11.65 -9.24 -7.89
CA ARG A 324 11.62 -10.57 -8.52
C ARG A 324 10.60 -10.67 -9.66
N ALA A 325 9.42 -10.08 -9.51
CA ALA A 325 8.42 -10.06 -10.58
C ALA A 325 8.91 -9.32 -11.83
N ILE A 326 9.65 -8.22 -11.65
CA ILE A 326 10.30 -7.47 -12.74
C ILE A 326 11.39 -8.33 -13.39
N ASP A 327 12.26 -8.96 -12.60
CA ASP A 327 13.32 -9.84 -13.11
C ASP A 327 12.75 -11.01 -13.91
N ASP A 328 11.67 -11.63 -13.43
CA ASP A 328 10.95 -12.70 -14.14
C ASP A 328 10.37 -12.19 -15.45
N ALA A 329 9.69 -11.04 -15.45
CA ALA A 329 9.11 -10.43 -16.64
C ALA A 329 10.16 -10.11 -17.71
N VAL A 330 11.27 -9.49 -17.33
CA VAL A 330 12.36 -9.11 -18.24
C VAL A 330 13.05 -10.35 -18.81
N ALA A 331 13.22 -11.39 -18.01
CA ALA A 331 13.77 -12.68 -18.45
C ALA A 331 12.79 -13.52 -19.26
N GLY A 332 11.54 -13.09 -19.43
CA GLY A 332 10.49 -13.83 -20.12
C GLY A 332 10.05 -15.11 -19.39
N ARG A 333 10.27 -15.18 -18.07
CA ARG A 333 9.81 -16.29 -17.24
C ARG A 333 8.30 -16.17 -17.00
N PRO A 334 7.57 -17.29 -16.87
CA PRO A 334 6.16 -17.25 -16.48
C PRO A 334 6.02 -16.65 -15.08
N PHE A 335 4.89 -15.99 -14.82
CA PHE A 335 4.60 -15.43 -13.51
C PHE A 335 4.63 -16.50 -12.43
N ASN A 336 5.37 -16.25 -11.34
CA ASN A 336 5.41 -17.14 -10.17
C ASN A 336 4.21 -16.84 -9.23
N PRO A 337 3.23 -17.76 -9.08
CA PRO A 337 2.07 -17.55 -8.22
C PRO A 337 2.41 -17.41 -6.73
N GLU A 338 3.57 -17.91 -6.28
CA GLU A 338 4.01 -17.78 -4.88
C GLU A 338 4.17 -16.31 -4.46
N LEU A 339 4.47 -15.41 -5.40
CA LEU A 339 4.57 -13.98 -5.15
C LEU A 339 3.25 -13.37 -4.64
N LEU A 340 2.09 -13.94 -4.99
CA LEU A 340 0.79 -13.52 -4.46
C LEU A 340 0.67 -13.87 -2.98
N ILE A 341 1.05 -15.11 -2.63
CA ILE A 341 1.02 -15.65 -1.27
C ILE A 341 1.95 -14.85 -0.37
N GLU A 342 3.13 -14.51 -0.88
CA GLU A 342 4.13 -13.71 -0.18
C GLU A 342 3.64 -12.30 0.20
N LEU A 343 2.70 -11.73 -0.56
CA LEU A 343 2.06 -10.43 -0.28
C LEU A 343 0.82 -10.56 0.61
N GLU A 344 0.13 -11.70 0.62
CA GLU A 344 -0.99 -12.00 1.54
C GLU A 344 -0.57 -12.01 3.01
N GLY A 345 0.73 -12.25 3.26
CA GLY A 345 1.36 -12.11 4.57
C GLY A 345 1.43 -10.67 5.12
N LEU A 346 1.14 -9.66 4.31
CA LEU A 346 1.14 -8.26 4.74
C LEU A 346 -0.22 -7.86 5.32
N SER A 347 -0.22 -6.96 6.29
CA SER A 347 -1.47 -6.37 6.80
C SER A 347 -2.17 -5.57 5.69
N ASN A 348 -3.26 -6.15 5.17
CA ASN A 348 -4.07 -5.64 4.07
C ASN A 348 -5.56 -5.85 4.38
N ARG A 349 -6.44 -5.16 3.63
CA ARG A 349 -7.91 -5.25 3.79
C ARG A 349 -8.58 -6.05 2.66
N GLY A 350 -7.90 -7.09 2.20
CA GLY A 350 -8.17 -7.77 0.93
C GLY A 350 -7.47 -7.06 -0.23
N TYR A 351 -7.11 -7.82 -1.26
CA TYR A 351 -6.46 -7.32 -2.46
C TYR A 351 -7.40 -7.28 -3.66
N THR A 352 -7.16 -6.32 -4.54
CA THR A 352 -7.78 -6.21 -5.86
C THR A 352 -6.76 -5.72 -6.88
N GLY A 353 -6.91 -6.10 -8.15
CA GLY A 353 -6.17 -5.50 -9.27
C GLY A 353 -6.52 -4.03 -9.50
N GLY A 354 -7.55 -3.51 -8.79
CA GLY A 354 -8.07 -2.17 -9.02
C GLY A 354 -8.61 -2.03 -10.45
N LEU A 355 -8.60 -0.82 -10.98
CA LEU A 355 -9.16 -0.56 -12.31
C LEU A 355 -8.25 -1.01 -13.47
N LEU A 356 -7.08 -1.58 -13.17
CA LEU A 356 -6.17 -2.17 -14.17
C LEU A 356 -6.85 -3.29 -14.96
N GLU A 357 -7.70 -4.08 -14.28
CA GLU A 357 -8.67 -4.97 -14.89
C GLU A 357 -10.07 -4.41 -14.68
N ARG A 358 -10.84 -4.21 -15.76
CA ARG A 358 -12.24 -3.81 -15.63
C ARG A 358 -13.04 -4.98 -15.09
N ARG A 359 -13.39 -4.92 -13.81
CA ARG A 359 -14.25 -5.86 -13.09
C ARG A 359 -15.51 -5.15 -12.58
N PRO A 360 -16.59 -5.88 -12.27
CA PRO A 360 -17.77 -5.28 -11.65
C PRO A 360 -17.43 -4.60 -10.32
N SER A 361 -18.16 -3.54 -9.97
CA SER A 361 -17.95 -2.68 -8.80
C SER A 361 -17.72 -3.43 -7.48
N ASN A 362 -18.41 -4.55 -7.31
CA ASN A 362 -18.40 -5.38 -6.10
C ASN A 362 -17.04 -6.05 -5.83
N ASP A 363 -16.17 -6.20 -6.84
CA ASP A 363 -14.84 -6.79 -6.66
C ASP A 363 -13.85 -5.83 -5.96
N TYR A 364 -14.16 -4.53 -5.90
CA TYR A 364 -13.27 -3.50 -5.36
C TYR A 364 -13.45 -3.21 -3.86
N GLN A 365 -14.56 -3.64 -3.28
CA GLN A 365 -14.89 -3.42 -1.87
C GLN A 365 -14.81 -4.72 -1.07
N ASN A 366 -14.43 -4.63 0.20
CA ASN A 366 -14.48 -5.77 1.11
C ASN A 366 -15.73 -5.68 2.00
N TYR A 367 -16.74 -6.48 1.65
CA TYR A 367 -18.02 -6.59 2.35
C TYR A 367 -18.02 -7.60 3.52
N ILE A 368 -16.92 -8.34 3.73
CA ILE A 368 -16.86 -9.46 4.68
C ILE A 368 -16.23 -9.03 6.03
N SER A 369 -15.19 -8.18 6.02
CA SER A 369 -14.52 -7.76 7.27
C SER A 369 -13.89 -6.37 7.20
N GLY A 370 -14.22 -5.49 8.16
CA GLY A 370 -13.74 -4.10 8.25
C GLY A 370 -12.31 -3.90 8.79
N HIS A 371 -11.58 -4.98 9.09
CA HIS A 371 -10.23 -4.96 9.68
C HIS A 371 -9.23 -5.72 8.82
N SER A 372 -7.94 -5.34 8.91
CA SER A 372 -6.88 -6.04 8.19
C SER A 372 -6.66 -7.43 8.81
N ALA A 373 -6.93 -8.50 8.07
CA ALA A 373 -6.66 -9.86 8.51
C ALA A 373 -5.25 -10.31 8.10
N THR A 374 -4.55 -11.01 9.00
CA THR A 374 -3.24 -11.62 8.69
C THR A 374 -3.50 -13.08 8.34
N GLN A 375 -3.44 -13.46 7.07
CA GLN A 375 -3.96 -14.75 6.62
C GLN A 375 -2.95 -15.91 6.73
N ARG A 376 -1.63 -15.65 6.71
CA ARG A 376 -0.63 -16.74 6.71
C ARG A 376 0.69 -16.45 7.41
N SER A 377 1.14 -15.21 7.49
CA SER A 377 2.39 -14.87 8.18
C SER A 377 2.24 -13.59 8.99
N GLN A 378 2.71 -13.57 10.23
CA GLN A 378 2.70 -12.38 11.08
C GLN A 378 4.12 -11.85 11.23
N TYR A 379 4.36 -10.57 10.94
CA TYR A 379 5.66 -9.94 11.23
C TYR A 379 5.91 -9.93 12.74
N VAL A 380 7.02 -10.52 13.20
CA VAL A 380 7.28 -10.72 14.64
C VAL A 380 8.50 -10.01 15.18
N GLY A 381 9.47 -9.62 14.35
CA GLY A 381 10.65 -8.91 14.86
C GLY A 381 11.71 -8.59 13.82
N GLU A 382 12.75 -7.89 14.26
CA GLU A 382 13.92 -7.49 13.47
C GLU A 382 15.19 -8.00 14.13
N VAL A 383 16.11 -8.56 13.34
CA VAL A 383 17.40 -9.06 13.82
C VAL A 383 18.39 -7.91 13.92
N LEU A 384 18.84 -7.59 15.13
CA LEU A 384 19.80 -6.51 15.39
C LEU A 384 21.25 -6.93 15.10
N GLY A 385 21.58 -8.20 15.35
CA GLY A 385 22.91 -8.77 15.13
C GLY A 385 23.38 -9.65 16.30
N ALA A 386 24.66 -10.01 16.31
CA ALA A 386 25.25 -10.92 17.30
C ALA A 386 26.05 -10.21 18.41
N GLU A 387 26.11 -8.88 18.39
CA GLU A 387 26.89 -8.08 19.34
C GLU A 387 26.36 -8.24 20.78
N GLY A 388 27.25 -8.56 21.72
CA GLY A 388 26.91 -8.73 23.14
C GLY A 388 26.51 -10.15 23.56
N GLN A 389 26.54 -11.15 22.66
CA GLN A 389 26.20 -12.53 23.03
C GLN A 389 27.16 -13.13 24.09
N ALA A 390 28.45 -12.75 24.04
CA ALA A 390 29.46 -13.23 24.98
C ALA A 390 29.22 -12.68 26.40
N ASP A 391 28.69 -11.46 26.50
CA ASP A 391 28.43 -10.77 27.78
C ASP A 391 27.32 -11.46 28.58
N VAL A 392 26.45 -12.21 27.89
CA VAL A 392 25.32 -12.95 28.47
C VAL A 392 25.58 -14.46 28.54
N GLY A 393 26.83 -14.88 28.33
CA GLY A 393 27.27 -16.28 28.48
C GLY A 393 26.80 -17.22 27.37
N LEU A 394 26.45 -16.70 26.19
CA LEU A 394 26.08 -17.50 25.03
C LEU A 394 27.31 -17.85 24.20
N SER A 395 27.41 -19.12 23.80
CA SER A 395 28.43 -19.64 22.88
C SER A 395 27.76 -20.25 21.66
N GLY A 396 28.35 -20.02 20.48
CA GLY A 396 27.78 -20.39 19.19
C GLY A 396 27.18 -19.21 18.43
N ASP A 397 26.24 -19.51 17.54
CA ASP A 397 25.58 -18.54 16.67
C ASP A 397 24.26 -18.08 17.29
N TRP A 398 24.28 -16.93 17.95
CA TRP A 398 23.08 -16.27 18.46
C TRP A 398 22.95 -14.86 17.89
N VAL A 399 21.71 -14.46 17.64
CA VAL A 399 21.38 -13.09 17.29
C VAL A 399 20.33 -12.52 18.22
N GLN A 400 20.47 -11.24 18.51
CA GLN A 400 19.48 -10.47 19.24
C GLN A 400 18.39 -10.01 18.27
N VAL A 401 17.14 -10.18 18.70
CA VAL A 401 15.93 -9.82 17.96
C VAL A 401 15.15 -8.81 18.76
N GLU A 402 14.80 -7.68 18.14
CA GLU A 402 13.81 -6.76 18.67
C GLU A 402 12.41 -7.21 18.26
N THR A 403 11.61 -7.60 19.25
CA THR A 403 10.29 -8.19 19.04
C THR A 403 9.23 -7.11 18.77
N LYS A 404 8.37 -7.35 17.79
CA LYS A 404 7.25 -6.48 17.41
C LYS A 404 5.90 -7.11 17.70
N ASN A 405 5.77 -8.42 17.50
CA ASN A 405 4.58 -9.20 17.81
C ASN A 405 4.96 -10.52 18.49
N HIS A 406 3.96 -11.24 18.97
CA HIS A 406 4.12 -12.50 19.67
C HIS A 406 4.68 -13.63 18.78
N PHE A 407 5.66 -14.38 19.30
CA PHE A 407 6.08 -15.68 18.79
C PHE A 407 6.66 -16.55 19.91
N ALA A 408 6.68 -17.86 19.71
CA ALA A 408 7.08 -18.85 20.70
C ALA A 408 8.09 -19.86 20.14
N VAL A 409 8.82 -20.49 21.05
CA VAL A 409 9.61 -21.69 20.74
C VAL A 409 8.68 -22.76 20.16
N GLY A 410 9.09 -23.37 19.06
CA GLY A 410 8.30 -24.31 18.27
C GLY A 410 7.68 -23.69 17.02
N ASP A 411 7.49 -22.36 16.99
CA ASP A 411 6.94 -21.66 15.83
C ASP A 411 7.84 -21.79 14.60
N LEU A 412 7.23 -21.87 13.43
CA LEU A 412 7.91 -21.79 12.15
C LEU A 412 8.11 -20.30 11.80
N VAL A 413 9.35 -19.86 11.67
CA VAL A 413 9.72 -18.46 11.42
C VAL A 413 10.39 -18.34 10.05
N GLU A 414 9.82 -17.53 9.18
CA GLU A 414 10.45 -17.05 7.96
C GLU A 414 11.42 -15.90 8.30
N VAL A 415 12.67 -16.07 7.89
CA VAL A 415 13.74 -15.09 7.95
C VAL A 415 13.82 -14.43 6.58
N VAL A 416 13.41 -13.17 6.52
CA VAL A 416 13.38 -12.36 5.31
C VAL A 416 14.65 -11.51 5.27
N HIS A 417 15.52 -11.80 4.31
CA HIS A 417 16.85 -11.19 4.21
C HIS A 417 17.16 -10.81 2.75
N PRO A 418 17.94 -9.74 2.49
CA PRO A 418 18.34 -9.33 1.14
C PRO A 418 18.97 -10.44 0.29
N SER A 419 19.71 -11.37 0.91
CA SER A 419 20.33 -12.50 0.21
C SER A 419 19.38 -13.67 -0.09
N GLY A 420 18.11 -13.57 0.30
CA GLY A 420 17.11 -14.62 0.15
C GLY A 420 16.44 -15.00 1.46
N ASN A 421 15.24 -15.58 1.34
CA ASN A 421 14.44 -15.97 2.49
C ASN A 421 14.75 -17.42 2.89
N THR A 422 14.69 -17.70 4.19
CA THR A 422 14.77 -19.06 4.71
C THR A 422 13.71 -19.27 5.78
N THR A 423 13.26 -20.50 5.96
CA THR A 423 12.33 -20.85 7.04
C THR A 423 13.06 -21.69 8.07
N VAL A 424 12.91 -21.35 9.35
CA VAL A 424 13.54 -22.05 10.48
C VAL A 424 12.49 -22.31 11.54
N ARG A 425 12.47 -23.52 12.10
CA ARG A 425 11.66 -23.82 13.29
C ARG A 425 12.44 -23.35 14.52
N LEU A 426 11.86 -22.43 15.29
CA LEU A 426 12.53 -21.86 16.46
C LEU A 426 12.67 -22.94 17.55
N GLN A 427 13.90 -23.38 17.84
CA GLN A 427 14.12 -24.45 18.81
C GLN A 427 14.35 -23.94 20.24
N GLU A 428 14.97 -22.77 20.37
CA GLU A 428 15.33 -22.18 21.65
C GLU A 428 15.24 -20.66 21.58
N MET A 429 15.00 -20.02 22.73
CA MET A 429 15.00 -18.58 22.86
C MET A 429 15.43 -18.18 24.27
N ARG A 430 16.13 -17.05 24.40
CA ARG A 430 16.61 -16.52 25.68
C ARG A 430 16.26 -15.04 25.84
N ASN A 431 16.06 -14.58 27.07
CA ASN A 431 15.92 -13.14 27.36
C ASN A 431 17.28 -12.42 27.29
N VAL A 432 17.28 -11.10 27.48
CA VAL A 432 18.51 -10.29 27.45
C VAL A 432 19.51 -10.65 28.55
N GLU A 433 19.07 -11.31 29.62
CA GLU A 433 19.92 -11.84 30.69
C GLU A 433 20.46 -13.26 30.40
N GLY A 434 20.17 -13.84 29.24
CA GLY A 434 20.63 -15.17 28.83
C GLY A 434 19.82 -16.34 29.42
N GLN A 435 18.72 -16.07 30.11
CA GLN A 435 17.82 -17.08 30.68
C GLN A 435 16.85 -17.64 29.63
N PRO A 436 16.54 -18.95 29.63
CA PRO A 436 15.59 -19.53 28.69
C PRO A 436 14.18 -18.94 28.83
N VAL A 437 13.56 -18.63 27.69
CA VAL A 437 12.16 -18.19 27.61
C VAL A 437 11.42 -18.97 26.52
N GLN A 438 10.15 -19.27 26.76
CA GLN A 438 9.32 -20.01 25.81
C GLN A 438 8.56 -19.09 24.85
N VAL A 439 8.24 -17.88 25.29
CA VAL A 439 7.38 -16.96 24.56
C VAL A 439 7.97 -15.56 24.58
N ALA A 440 8.08 -14.96 23.41
CA ALA A 440 8.27 -13.53 23.23
C ALA A 440 6.89 -12.89 23.16
N GLN A 441 6.49 -12.19 24.22
CA GLN A 441 5.17 -11.55 24.30
C GLN A 441 4.98 -10.43 23.26
N GLY A 442 6.09 -9.92 22.72
CA GLY A 442 6.12 -8.77 21.80
C GLY A 442 6.10 -7.42 22.52
N SER A 443 6.31 -6.36 21.73
CA SER A 443 6.28 -4.93 22.12
C SER A 443 7.55 -4.40 22.80
N PRO A 444 8.33 -3.55 22.11
CA PRO A 444 9.76 -3.80 21.93
C PRO A 444 10.43 -4.42 23.16
N VAL A 445 10.51 -5.77 23.16
CA VAL A 445 11.35 -6.58 24.04
C VAL A 445 12.46 -7.18 23.20
N ARG A 446 13.66 -7.36 23.76
CA ARG A 446 14.76 -8.03 23.07
C ARG A 446 14.90 -9.47 23.55
N VAL A 447 15.12 -10.37 22.61
CA VAL A 447 15.36 -11.79 22.86
C VAL A 447 16.54 -12.28 22.03
N TRP A 448 17.18 -13.36 22.44
CA TRP A 448 18.21 -14.05 21.69
C TRP A 448 17.63 -15.32 21.08
N ILE A 449 17.91 -15.55 19.80
CA ILE A 449 17.54 -16.78 19.08
C ILE A 449 18.78 -17.42 18.42
N PRO A 450 18.85 -18.76 18.30
CA PRO A 450 19.96 -19.45 17.67
C PRO A 450 19.88 -19.27 16.15
N MET A 451 20.78 -18.45 15.60
CA MET A 451 20.80 -18.09 14.19
C MET A 451 22.18 -17.53 13.81
N PRO A 452 22.71 -17.82 12.61
CA PRO A 452 23.98 -17.26 12.17
C PRO A 452 23.96 -15.73 12.06
N ALA A 453 25.07 -15.08 12.44
CA ALA A 453 25.24 -13.63 12.37
C ALA A 453 25.03 -13.03 10.96
N ARG A 454 25.13 -13.84 9.90
CA ARG A 454 24.86 -13.44 8.51
C ARG A 454 23.43 -12.91 8.28
N TYR A 455 22.50 -13.19 9.19
CA TYR A 455 21.11 -12.71 9.12
C TYR A 455 20.90 -11.41 9.90
N SER A 456 21.97 -10.69 10.29
CA SER A 456 21.85 -9.35 10.86
C SER A 456 21.09 -8.43 9.89
N GLY A 457 20.12 -7.66 10.41
CA GLY A 457 19.22 -6.84 9.60
C GLY A 457 18.06 -7.61 8.94
N ALA A 458 17.95 -8.93 9.14
CA ALA A 458 16.81 -9.70 8.64
C ALA A 458 15.52 -9.34 9.40
N LEU A 459 14.39 -9.52 8.72
CA LEU A 459 13.06 -9.37 9.29
C LEU A 459 12.45 -10.75 9.51
N LEU A 460 11.81 -10.95 10.66
CA LEU A 460 11.23 -12.22 11.04
C LEU A 460 9.71 -12.18 10.89
N ALA A 461 9.15 -13.20 10.23
CA ALA A 461 7.72 -13.42 10.14
C ALA A 461 7.36 -14.84 10.60
N ARG A 462 6.46 -14.94 11.57
CA ARG A 462 5.92 -16.23 12.01
C ARG A 462 4.92 -16.75 10.98
N VAL A 463 5.13 -17.97 10.49
CA VAL A 463 4.20 -18.68 9.60
C VAL A 463 3.07 -19.28 10.44
N ILE A 464 1.84 -18.95 10.09
CA ILE A 464 0.62 -19.50 10.68
C ILE A 464 0.32 -20.81 9.96
N GLU A 465 0.67 -21.93 10.59
CA GLU A 465 0.30 -23.27 10.11
C GLU A 465 -1.23 -23.42 10.27
N SER A 466 -1.97 -23.56 9.17
CA SER A 466 -3.41 -23.82 9.21
C SER A 466 -3.65 -25.17 9.89
N GLN A 467 -4.42 -25.20 10.98
CA GLN A 467 -4.93 -26.47 11.50
C GLN A 467 -5.80 -27.12 10.43
N PRO A 468 -5.67 -28.44 10.16
CA PRO A 468 -6.64 -29.13 9.32
C PRO A 468 -8.04 -28.97 9.96
N PRO A 469 -9.10 -28.82 9.15
CA PRO A 469 -10.46 -28.75 9.69
C PRO A 469 -10.69 -29.99 10.55
N ALA A 470 -11.18 -29.78 11.78
CA ALA A 470 -11.57 -30.87 12.67
C ALA A 470 -12.54 -31.77 11.91
N ALA A 471 -12.21 -33.06 11.80
CA ALA A 471 -13.06 -34.05 11.16
C ALA A 471 -14.47 -33.94 11.76
N ALA A 472 -15.47 -33.66 10.91
CA ALA A 472 -16.85 -33.58 11.34
C ALA A 472 -17.22 -34.87 12.07
N ALA A 473 -17.61 -34.75 13.34
CA ALA A 473 -18.13 -35.88 14.10
C ALA A 473 -19.39 -36.39 13.37
N GLU A 474 -19.36 -37.65 12.94
CA GLU A 474 -20.53 -38.31 12.35
C GLU A 474 -21.70 -38.26 13.37
N PRO A 475 -22.90 -37.82 12.95
CA PRO A 475 -24.05 -37.84 13.84
C PRO A 475 -24.44 -39.29 14.12
N ALA A 476 -24.47 -39.63 15.41
CA ALA A 476 -24.96 -40.92 15.89
C ALA A 476 -26.40 -41.14 15.42
N LEU A 477 -26.60 -42.17 14.59
CA LEU A 477 -27.91 -42.71 14.25
C LEU A 477 -28.53 -43.32 15.50
N ALA A 478 -29.55 -42.67 16.05
CA ALA A 478 -30.45 -43.27 17.02
C ALA A 478 -31.36 -44.28 16.30
N VAL A 479 -31.37 -45.52 16.80
CA VAL A 479 -32.32 -46.59 16.47
C VAL A 479 -33.55 -46.47 17.33
#